data_AF-A0A7Z9VP48-F1
#
_entry.id   AF-A0A7Z9VP48-F1
#
_cell.length_a   1.000
_cell.length_b   1.000
_cell.length_c   1.000
_cell.angle_alpha   90.00
_cell.angle_beta   90.00
_cell.angle_gamma   90.00
#
_symmetry.space_group_name_H-M   'P 1'
#
loop_
_entity.id
_entity.type
_entity.pdbx_description
1 polymer ?
#
loop_
_entity_poly.entity_id
_entity_poly.type
_entity_poly.pdbx_seq_one_letter_code
_entity_poly.pdbx_strand_id
1 'polypeptide(L)'
;KGSKVYVEGKLQTRKWQDKSGADRYTTEVVVSGFNGTLQMLDRRDDVGGASQQSAPAPRAAAPAADPITPVDNSGFDDDIPF
;
A
#
# COMPACT_ATOMS: atom_id res chain seq x y z
N LYS A 1 -6.32 17.16 -2.80
CA LYS A 1 -5.77 18.33 -2.07
C LYS A 1 -6.04 18.12 -0.59
N GLY A 2 -5.02 18.21 0.28
CA GLY A 2 -5.19 18.02 1.74
C GLY A 2 -4.52 16.76 2.32
N SER A 3 -4.17 15.79 1.47
CA SER A 3 -3.43 14.59 1.89
C SER A 3 -2.01 14.91 2.35
N LYS A 4 -1.56 14.21 3.40
CA LYS A 4 -0.17 14.23 3.83
C LYS A 4 0.64 13.26 2.99
N VAL A 5 1.81 13.72 2.55
CA VAL A 5 2.74 12.94 1.73
C VAL A 5 4.18 13.16 2.19
N TYR A 6 4.99 12.11 2.11
CA TYR A 6 6.44 12.18 2.10
C TYR A 6 6.92 12.25 0.65
N VAL A 7 7.86 13.15 0.36
CA VAL A 7 8.41 13.34 -0.99
C VAL A 7 9.93 13.46 -0.87
N GLU A 8 10.64 12.68 -1.67
CA GLU A 8 12.10 12.75 -1.82
C GLU A 8 12.45 12.86 -3.30
N GLY A 9 13.37 13.76 -3.62
CA GLY A 9 13.81 14.01 -4.98
C GLY A 9 14.99 14.96 -5.04
N LYS A 10 15.32 15.43 -6.24
CA LYS A 10 16.46 16.33 -6.45
C LYS A 10 15.99 17.78 -6.48
N LEU A 11 16.76 18.67 -5.83
CA LEU A 11 16.56 20.11 -6.00
C LEU A 11 17.08 20.55 -7.37
N GLN A 12 16.23 21.23 -8.14
CA GLN A 12 16.60 21.83 -9.42
C GLN A 12 16.20 23.30 -9.43
N THR A 13 17.14 24.16 -9.85
CA THR A 13 16.86 25.57 -10.07
C THR A 13 16.87 25.84 -11.57
N ARG A 14 15.75 26.31 -12.11
CA ARG A 14 15.65 26.72 -13.52
C ARG A 14 15.53 28.23 -13.63
N LYS A 15 16.15 28.76 -14.69
CA LYS A 15 16.05 30.16 -15.10
C LYS A 15 15.03 30.27 -16.24
N TRP A 16 14.17 31.26 -16.19
CA TRP A 16 13.23 31.58 -17.26
C TRP A 16 13.01 33.10 -17.32
N GLN A 17 12.49 33.59 -18.44
CA GLN A 17 12.16 35.01 -18.60
C GLN A 17 10.66 35.22 -18.48
N ASP A 18 10.26 36.23 -17.71
CA ASP A 18 8.86 36.63 -17.65
C ASP A 18 8.44 37.47 -18.88
N LYS A 19 7.17 37.88 -18.92
CA LYS A 19 6.61 38.65 -20.05
C LYS A 19 7.29 40.00 -20.28
N SER A 20 7.98 40.55 -19.28
CA SER A 20 8.75 41.78 -19.38
C SER A 20 10.20 41.55 -19.84
N GLY A 21 10.61 40.29 -20.00
CA GLY A 21 11.97 39.90 -20.36
C GLY A 21 12.93 39.83 -19.17
N ALA A 22 12.44 40.03 -17.94
CA ALA A 22 13.26 39.93 -16.74
C ALA A 22 13.57 38.47 -16.39
N ASP A 23 14.80 38.22 -15.96
CA ASP A 23 15.25 36.90 -15.51
C ASP A 23 14.59 36.52 -14.18
N ARG A 24 14.03 35.31 -14.12
CA ARG A 24 13.39 34.72 -12.95
C ARG A 24 13.98 33.35 -12.68
N TYR A 25 14.04 32.99 -11.40
CA TYR A 25 14.54 31.70 -10.93
C TYR A 25 13.45 30.98 -10.17
N THR A 26 13.38 29.66 -10.36
CA THR A 26 12.45 28.81 -9.64
C THR A 26 13.18 27.55 -9.22
N THR A 27 13.13 27.26 -7.92
CA THR A 27 13.69 26.05 -7.33
C THR A 27 12.57 25.08 -7.05
N GLU A 28 12.68 23.86 -7.57
CA GLU A 28 11.67 22.81 -7.53
C GLU A 28 12.30 21.52 -6.99
N VAL A 29 11.50 20.71 -6.29
CA VAL A 29 11.87 19.33 -5.95
C VAL A 29 11.36 18.44 -7.08
N VAL A 30 12.28 17.86 -7.85
CA VAL A 30 11.95 17.03 -9.01
C VAL A 30 12.11 15.56 -8.64
N VAL A 31 11.02 14.82 -8.77
CA VAL A 31 10.92 13.39 -8.50
C VAL A 31 10.92 12.67 -9.84
N SER A 32 12.01 11.98 -10.19
CA SER A 32 12.14 11.29 -11.48
C SER A 32 12.97 10.01 -11.40
N GLY A 33 12.54 9.01 -12.18
CA GLY A 33 13.19 7.70 -12.25
C GLY A 33 13.27 6.98 -10.90
N PHE A 34 14.30 6.14 -10.73
CA PHE A 34 14.54 5.37 -9.50
C PHE A 34 15.10 6.20 -8.34
N ASN A 35 15.40 7.49 -8.54
CA ASN A 35 16.02 8.37 -7.54
C ASN A 35 15.00 9.27 -6.83
N GLY A 36 13.70 8.97 -6.92
CA GLY A 36 12.64 9.77 -6.35
C GLY A 36 11.62 8.91 -5.63
N THR A 37 11.11 9.41 -4.50
CA THR A 37 10.13 8.71 -3.66
C THR A 37 8.92 9.59 -3.42
N LEU A 38 7.72 9.02 -3.53
CA LEU A 38 6.48 9.65 -3.10
C LEU A 38 5.67 8.62 -2.30
N GLN A 39 5.39 8.91 -1.04
CA GLN A 39 4.63 8.04 -0.15
C GLN A 39 3.47 8.80 0.50
N MET A 40 2.27 8.20 0.50
CA MET A 40 1.12 8.73 1.21
C MET A 40 1.26 8.46 2.71
N LEU A 41 0.97 9.47 3.53
CA LEU A 41 1.06 9.39 5.00
C LEU A 41 -0.32 9.45 5.68
N ASP A 42 -1.39 9.52 4.90
CA ASP A 42 -2.75 9.44 5.44
C ASP A 42 -2.98 8.02 5.99
N ARG A 43 -3.37 7.91 7.26
CA ARG A 43 -3.67 6.61 7.90
C ARG A 43 -4.96 6.06 7.31
N ARG A 44 -4.94 4.81 6.83
CA ARG A 44 -6.16 4.02 6.63
C ARG A 44 -6.65 3.56 7.99
N ASP A 45 -7.29 4.44 8.76
CA ASP A 45 -7.89 4.10 10.06
C ASP A 45 -9.30 3.46 9.90
N ASP A 46 -9.72 3.05 8.70
CA ASP A 46 -11.06 2.45 8.50
C ASP A 46 -11.08 1.36 7.42
N VAL A 47 -10.47 0.21 7.72
CA VAL A 47 -11.02 -1.09 7.28
C VAL A 47 -11.06 -2.00 8.51
N GLY A 48 -11.80 -1.54 9.52
CA GLY A 48 -12.36 -2.40 10.55
C GLY A 48 -13.70 -2.91 10.06
N GLY A 49 -13.79 -4.21 9.75
CA GLY A 49 -15.02 -4.82 9.24
C GLY A 49 -14.96 -6.33 9.32
N ALA A 50 -14.91 -6.84 10.56
CA ALA A 50 -15.14 -8.24 10.85
C ALA A 50 -16.50 -8.69 10.30
N SER A 51 -16.52 -9.82 9.61
CA SER A 51 -17.70 -10.67 9.53
C SER A 51 -17.30 -12.12 9.81
N GLN A 52 -16.87 -12.37 11.05
CA GLN A 52 -17.20 -13.62 11.72
C GLN A 52 -18.72 -13.61 11.93
N GLN A 53 -19.45 -14.38 11.12
CA GLN A 53 -20.86 -14.68 11.39
C GLN A 53 -21.01 -16.19 11.51
N SER A 54 -21.14 -16.62 12.75
CA SER A 54 -21.42 -18.00 13.17
C SER A 54 -22.93 -18.28 13.12
N ALA A 55 -23.30 -19.42 12.49
CA ALA A 55 -24.48 -20.30 12.73
C ALA A 55 -25.92 -19.74 12.48
N PRO A 56 -26.98 -20.57 12.22
CA PRO A 56 -27.14 -22.00 12.58
C PRO A 56 -27.67 -22.96 11.48
N ALA A 57 -27.64 -24.26 11.80
CA ALA A 57 -28.03 -25.41 10.97
C ALA A 57 -29.56 -25.60 10.81
N PRO A 58 -29.99 -26.34 9.78
CA PRO A 58 -30.89 -27.46 10.03
C PRO A 58 -30.44 -28.79 9.38
N ARG A 59 -30.86 -29.86 10.04
CA ARG A 59 -30.57 -31.29 9.89
C ARG A 59 -31.21 -31.91 8.64
N ALA A 60 -30.43 -32.70 7.88
CA ALA A 60 -30.89 -33.84 7.06
C ALA A 60 -29.70 -34.78 6.75
N ALA A 61 -29.98 -36.08 6.60
CA ALA A 61 -29.03 -37.19 6.77
C ALA A 61 -28.25 -37.66 5.52
N ALA A 62 -27.03 -38.18 5.78
CA ALA A 62 -26.15 -39.09 5.00
C ALA A 62 -25.34 -38.54 3.78
N PRO A 63 -24.18 -39.15 3.38
CA PRO A 63 -23.28 -40.12 4.02
C PRO A 63 -21.88 -39.52 4.36
N ALA A 64 -21.00 -40.29 4.99
CA ALA A 64 -19.66 -39.87 5.43
C ALA A 64 -18.74 -39.49 4.25
N ALA A 65 -18.31 -38.23 4.24
CA ALA A 65 -17.17 -37.76 3.46
C ALA A 65 -15.98 -37.57 4.42
N ASP A 66 -14.80 -38.01 4.01
CA ASP A 66 -13.57 -37.93 4.79
C ASP A 66 -13.33 -36.49 5.29
N PRO A 67 -12.99 -36.29 6.57
CA PRO A 67 -12.63 -34.96 7.05
C PRO A 67 -11.30 -34.57 6.39
N ILE A 68 -11.35 -33.50 5.60
CA ILE A 68 -10.16 -32.79 5.16
C ILE A 68 -9.46 -32.30 6.42
N THR A 69 -8.38 -32.95 6.83
CA THR A 69 -7.55 -32.50 7.93
C THR A 69 -6.98 -31.13 7.57
N PRO A 70 -7.04 -30.13 8.47
CA PRO A 70 -6.28 -28.90 8.28
C PRO A 70 -4.81 -29.30 8.15
N VAL A 71 -4.20 -28.98 7.01
CA VAL A 71 -2.73 -29.00 6.89
C VAL A 71 -2.18 -28.09 7.96
N ASP A 72 -1.31 -28.61 8.82
CA ASP A 72 -0.73 -27.81 9.87
C ASP A 72 0.29 -26.86 9.26
N ASN A 73 0.24 -25.58 9.66
CA ASN A 73 1.12 -24.53 9.14
C ASN A 73 2.60 -24.74 9.52
N SER A 74 2.91 -25.81 10.24
CA SER A 74 4.22 -26.17 10.77
C SER A 74 5.27 -26.48 9.70
N GLY A 75 4.86 -26.82 8.47
CA GLY A 75 5.77 -27.11 7.37
C GLY A 75 6.19 -25.90 6.54
N PHE A 76 5.57 -24.73 6.73
CA PHE A 76 5.86 -23.52 5.93
C PHE A 76 6.87 -22.57 6.59
N ASP A 77 7.14 -22.74 7.88
CA ASP A 77 8.11 -21.92 8.63
C ASP A 77 9.58 -22.39 8.45
N ASP A 78 9.79 -23.65 8.04
CA ASP A 78 11.13 -24.29 8.03
C ASP A 78 11.79 -24.31 6.64
N ASP A 79 11.15 -23.73 5.61
CA ASP A 79 11.63 -23.74 4.21
C ASP A 79 11.63 -22.34 3.57
N ILE A 80 11.88 -21.30 4.37
CA ILE A 80 12.18 -19.95 3.87
C ILE A 80 13.71 -19.77 3.87
N PRO A 81 14.41 -19.95 2.73
CA PRO A 81 15.84 -19.65 2.65
C PRO A 81 16.09 -18.13 2.77
N PHE A 82 17.14 -17.77 3.51
CA PHE A 82 17.68 -16.40 3.60
C PHE A 82 18.36 -15.96 2.30
#